data_AF-A0A8T7HW40-F1
#
_entry.id   AF-A0A8T7HW40-F1
#
_cell.length_a   1.000
_cell.length_b   1.000
_cell.length_c   1.000
_cell.angle_alpha   90.00
_cell.angle_beta   90.00
_cell.angle_gamma   90.00
#
_symmetry.space_group_name_H-M   'P 1'
#
loop_
_entity.id
_entity.type
_entity.pdbx_description
1 polymer ?
#
loop_
_entity_poly.entity_id
_entity_poly.type
_entity_poly.pdbx_seq_one_letter_code
_entity_poly.pdbx_strand_id
1 'polypeptide(L)'
;MAKGAVRKKGKVTARKTAAKKATKKKATRKASAKKASPKKVAATGSTAKALSAAEKVAAKAAAAAQKAEKKLADAQKKADSAAKALKAKRDAAKKRKSAAAKKAVSKAVAAKKKAADAVKAAREAAKSAKDNAKTSGATVKSIKSVASKMDKAAAKAAAAVAKFRAKQDAQLAKLEAKLVKAAAKPAKKKKARRKKKAAAKKA
;
A
#
# COMPACT_ATOMS: atom_id res chain seq x y z
N MET A 1 -18.91 -61.98 13.47
CA MET A 1 -19.87 -61.99 12.34
C MET A 1 -21.24 -61.64 12.88
N ALA A 2 -21.77 -60.46 12.55
CA ALA A 2 -23.16 -60.08 12.82
C ALA A 2 -23.84 -59.80 11.48
N LYS A 3 -24.91 -60.54 11.23
CA LYS A 3 -25.75 -60.56 10.04
C LYS A 3 -26.90 -59.56 10.20
N GLY A 4 -27.29 -58.92 9.09
CA GLY A 4 -28.61 -58.28 8.89
C GLY A 4 -28.72 -56.84 9.43
N ALA A 5 -29.47 -55.90 8.83
CA ALA A 5 -30.48 -56.02 7.80
C ALA A 5 -30.61 -54.71 6.98
N VAL A 6 -31.15 -54.90 5.77
CA VAL A 6 -31.26 -53.96 4.65
C VAL A 6 -32.61 -53.23 4.68
N ARG A 7 -32.57 -51.91 4.42
CA ARG A 7 -33.59 -51.01 3.82
C ARG A 7 -35.05 -51.05 4.34
N LYS A 8 -35.54 -49.89 4.78
CA LYS A 8 -36.93 -49.46 4.52
C LYS A 8 -37.04 -47.95 4.30
N LYS A 9 -37.85 -47.60 3.31
CA LYS A 9 -38.02 -46.29 2.65
C LYS A 9 -38.50 -45.20 3.61
N GLY A 10 -37.74 -44.10 3.73
CA GLY A 10 -38.17 -42.86 4.36
C GLY A 10 -38.67 -41.87 3.30
N LYS A 11 -39.98 -41.62 3.30
CA LYS A 11 -40.76 -40.82 2.36
C LYS A 11 -40.39 -39.32 2.46
N VAL A 12 -39.87 -38.75 1.38
CA VAL A 12 -39.70 -37.29 1.24
C VAL A 12 -41.08 -36.67 1.02
N THR A 13 -41.64 -36.04 2.04
CA THR A 13 -42.81 -35.16 1.89
C THR A 13 -42.34 -33.72 1.69
N ALA A 14 -42.45 -33.23 0.47
CA ALA A 14 -42.29 -31.82 0.12
C ALA A 14 -43.38 -30.99 0.81
N ARG A 15 -42.99 -30.13 1.76
CA ARG A 15 -43.88 -29.15 2.37
C ARG A 15 -43.87 -27.87 1.52
N LYS A 16 -44.96 -27.68 0.79
CA LYS A 16 -45.27 -26.50 -0.04
C LYS A 16 -45.47 -25.28 0.88
N THR A 17 -44.50 -24.38 0.96
CA THR A 17 -44.67 -23.07 1.64
C THR A 17 -45.08 -22.01 0.63
N ALA A 18 -46.30 -21.51 0.78
CA ALA A 18 -46.89 -20.47 -0.05
C ALA A 18 -46.19 -19.11 0.11
N ALA A 19 -46.00 -18.41 -1.01
CA ALA A 19 -45.47 -17.05 -1.04
C ALA A 19 -46.53 -16.05 -0.56
N LYS A 20 -46.35 -15.50 0.65
CA LYS A 20 -47.18 -14.40 1.16
C LYS A 20 -46.64 -13.08 0.57
N LYS A 21 -47.40 -12.45 -0.34
CA LYS A 21 -47.17 -11.07 -0.83
C LYS A 21 -47.09 -10.12 0.36
N ALA A 22 -45.91 -9.56 0.63
CA ALA A 22 -45.72 -8.45 1.55
C ALA A 22 -45.78 -7.12 0.76
N THR A 23 -46.87 -6.40 0.97
CA THR A 23 -47.12 -5.03 0.54
C THR A 23 -45.98 -4.09 0.98
N LYS A 24 -45.36 -3.40 0.02
CA LYS A 24 -44.41 -2.30 0.25
C LYS A 24 -45.13 -1.12 0.91
N LYS A 25 -45.08 -0.99 2.24
CA LYS A 25 -45.33 0.29 2.91
C LYS A 25 -44.09 1.18 2.79
N LYS A 26 -44.29 2.32 2.12
CA LYS A 26 -43.35 3.42 1.94
C LYS A 26 -42.99 4.00 3.32
N ALA A 27 -41.77 3.78 3.80
CA ALA A 27 -41.21 4.54 4.90
C ALA A 27 -40.24 5.59 4.33
N THR A 28 -40.76 6.80 4.12
CA THR A 28 -39.95 8.00 3.85
C THR A 28 -39.20 8.37 5.13
N ARG A 29 -38.00 7.81 5.32
CA ARG A 29 -37.07 8.31 6.32
C ARG A 29 -36.37 9.55 5.75
N LYS A 30 -36.84 10.71 6.23
CA LYS A 30 -36.21 12.02 6.12
C LYS A 30 -34.81 11.93 6.72
N ALA A 31 -33.81 11.62 5.88
CA ALA A 31 -32.41 11.67 6.26
C ALA A 31 -32.02 13.15 6.37
N SER A 32 -31.97 13.65 7.60
CA SER A 32 -31.32 14.90 7.95
C SER A 32 -29.93 14.93 7.33
N ALA A 33 -29.72 15.91 6.45
CA ALA A 33 -28.44 16.25 5.87
C ALA A 33 -27.45 16.69 6.96
N LYS A 34 -26.86 15.72 7.66
CA LYS A 34 -25.66 15.96 8.45
C LYS A 34 -24.53 16.09 7.44
N LYS A 35 -24.09 17.33 7.20
CA LYS A 35 -23.00 17.73 6.31
C LYS A 35 -21.93 16.63 6.22
N ALA A 36 -21.97 15.86 5.14
CA ALA A 36 -20.85 15.06 4.71
C ALA A 36 -19.83 16.06 4.15
N SER A 37 -18.98 16.58 5.04
CA SER A 37 -17.73 17.22 4.67
C SER A 37 -17.07 16.34 3.60
N PRO A 38 -16.58 16.92 2.49
CA PRO A 38 -16.00 16.11 1.43
C PRO A 38 -14.82 15.36 2.02
N LYS A 39 -14.98 14.04 2.18
CA LYS A 39 -13.92 13.15 2.61
C LYS A 39 -12.86 13.24 1.51
N LYS A 40 -11.84 14.07 1.76
CA LYS A 40 -10.65 14.26 0.94
C LYS A 40 -10.21 12.86 0.50
N VAL A 41 -10.21 12.63 -0.81
CA VAL A 41 -9.99 11.32 -1.44
C VAL A 41 -8.73 10.68 -0.83
N ALA A 42 -8.93 9.64 0.00
CA ALA A 42 -7.89 8.96 0.77
C ALA A 42 -7.02 8.01 -0.08
N ALA A 43 -7.04 8.15 -1.41
CA ALA A 43 -6.30 7.29 -2.33
C ALA A 43 -4.77 7.48 -2.22
N THR A 44 -4.30 8.63 -1.74
CA THR A 44 -2.86 8.91 -1.53
C THR A 44 -2.34 8.44 -0.16
N GLY A 45 -3.20 8.26 0.84
CA GLY A 45 -2.81 7.86 2.18
C GLY A 45 -2.39 6.39 2.29
N SER A 46 -2.96 5.51 1.45
CA SER A 46 -2.63 4.09 1.42
C SER A 46 -1.26 3.83 0.78
N THR A 47 -0.95 4.50 -0.34
CA THR A 47 0.35 4.45 -1.02
C THR A 47 1.46 5.09 -0.19
N ALA A 48 1.19 6.19 0.51
CA ALA A 48 2.16 6.80 1.44
C ALA A 48 2.51 5.87 2.62
N LYS A 49 1.50 5.18 3.20
CA LYS A 49 1.73 4.17 4.24
C LYS A 49 2.53 2.96 3.71
N ALA A 50 2.21 2.48 2.50
CA ALA A 50 2.94 1.39 1.86
C ALA A 50 4.40 1.77 1.56
N LEU A 51 4.65 3.00 1.10
CA LEU A 51 5.99 3.51 0.86
C LEU A 51 6.81 3.58 2.15
N SER A 52 6.24 4.15 3.22
CA SER A 52 6.92 4.21 4.52
C SER A 52 7.22 2.81 5.09
N ALA A 53 6.30 1.86 4.95
CA ALA A 53 6.53 0.47 5.35
C ALA A 53 7.65 -0.18 4.53
N ALA A 54 7.65 0.01 3.21
CA ALA A 54 8.68 -0.52 2.31
C ALA A 54 10.05 0.10 2.59
N GLU A 55 10.13 1.40 2.88
CA GLU A 55 11.37 2.08 3.27
C GLU A 55 11.94 1.53 4.56
N LYS A 56 11.09 1.24 5.56
CA LYS A 56 11.53 0.59 6.81
C LYS A 56 12.08 -0.81 6.56
N VAL A 57 11.43 -1.59 5.68
CA VAL A 57 11.90 -2.93 5.31
C VAL A 57 13.23 -2.85 4.55
N ALA A 58 13.35 -1.92 3.59
CA ALA A 58 14.58 -1.69 2.84
C ALA A 58 15.74 -1.25 3.75
N ALA A 59 15.48 -0.35 4.70
CA ALA A 59 16.48 0.09 5.68
C ALA A 59 16.95 -1.08 6.58
N LYS A 60 16.02 -1.92 7.06
CA LYS A 60 16.36 -3.13 7.83
C LYS A 60 17.18 -4.12 7.00
N ALA A 61 16.81 -4.34 5.74
CA ALA A 61 17.53 -5.24 4.84
C ALA A 61 18.95 -4.71 4.53
N ALA A 62 19.11 -3.41 4.29
CA ALA A 62 20.41 -2.79 4.09
C ALA A 62 21.31 -2.89 5.33
N ALA A 63 20.75 -2.66 6.53
CA ALA A 63 21.48 -2.83 7.78
C ALA A 63 21.90 -4.30 8.01
N ALA A 64 21.05 -5.26 7.66
CA ALA A 64 21.38 -6.68 7.72
C ALA A 64 22.51 -7.05 6.74
N ALA A 65 22.48 -6.51 5.51
CA ALA A 65 23.55 -6.69 4.53
C ALA A 65 24.90 -6.15 5.04
N GLN A 66 24.92 -4.93 5.61
CA GLN A 66 26.15 -4.37 6.18
C GLN A 66 26.68 -5.21 7.37
N LYS A 67 25.80 -5.70 8.24
CA LYS A 67 26.19 -6.59 9.33
C LYS A 67 26.76 -7.92 8.81
N ALA A 68 26.18 -8.48 7.75
CA ALA A 68 26.67 -9.71 7.13
C ALA A 68 28.03 -9.50 6.42
N GLU A 69 28.23 -8.38 5.74
CA GLU A 69 29.51 -8.01 5.13
C GLU A 69 30.60 -7.82 6.21
N LYS A 70 30.29 -7.20 7.35
CA LYS A 70 31.22 -7.12 8.49
C LYS A 70 31.60 -8.50 9.03
N LYS A 71 30.61 -9.39 9.22
CA LYS A 71 30.86 -10.77 9.67
C LYS A 71 31.72 -11.56 8.68
N LEU A 72 31.54 -11.34 7.37
CA LEU A 72 32.39 -11.95 6.34
C LEU A 72 33.83 -11.47 6.47
N ALA A 73 34.06 -10.15 6.64
CA ALA A 73 35.39 -9.59 6.80
C ALA A 73 36.09 -10.13 8.06
N ASP A 74 35.36 -10.26 9.18
CA ASP A 74 35.90 -10.82 10.42
C ASP A 74 36.22 -12.32 10.29
N ALA A 75 35.38 -13.07 9.57
CA ALA A 75 35.63 -14.48 9.28
C ALA A 75 36.88 -14.64 8.38
N GLN A 76 37.06 -13.78 7.39
CA GLN A 76 38.25 -13.75 6.53
C GLN A 76 39.52 -13.47 7.34
N LYS A 77 39.52 -12.45 8.21
CA LYS A 77 40.67 -12.16 9.10
C LYS A 77 41.04 -13.37 9.97
N LYS A 78 40.05 -14.10 10.49
CA LYS A 78 40.26 -15.33 11.27
C LYS A 78 40.82 -16.47 10.42
N ALA A 79 40.34 -16.64 9.19
CA ALA A 79 40.86 -17.61 8.25
C ALA A 79 42.32 -17.32 7.86
N ASP A 80 42.66 -16.05 7.61
CA ASP A 80 44.02 -15.62 7.30
C ASP A 80 44.97 -15.85 8.47
N SER A 81 44.52 -15.52 9.68
CA SER A 81 45.28 -15.78 10.92
C SER A 81 45.52 -17.28 11.13
N ALA A 82 44.51 -18.13 10.89
CA ALA A 82 44.65 -19.58 10.96
C ALA A 82 45.60 -20.13 9.88
N ALA A 83 45.60 -19.54 8.67
CA ALA A 83 46.51 -19.91 7.60
C ALA A 83 47.98 -19.53 7.93
N LYS A 84 48.21 -18.33 8.46
CA LYS A 84 49.54 -17.90 8.95
C LYS A 84 50.05 -18.81 10.07
N ALA A 85 49.20 -19.14 11.04
CA ALA A 85 49.54 -20.06 12.12
C ALA A 85 49.86 -21.47 11.63
N LEU A 86 49.13 -21.98 10.62
CA LEU A 86 49.43 -23.28 10.02
C LEU A 86 50.80 -23.29 9.34
N LYS A 87 51.15 -22.22 8.60
CA LYS A 87 52.45 -22.10 7.94
C LYS A 87 53.59 -22.15 8.98
N ALA A 88 53.51 -21.32 10.01
CA ALA A 88 54.50 -21.30 11.09
C ALA A 88 54.64 -22.67 11.79
N LYS A 89 53.51 -23.35 12.07
CA LYS A 89 53.54 -24.69 12.68
C LYS A 89 54.12 -25.76 11.74
N ARG A 90 53.88 -25.67 10.43
CA ARG A 90 54.51 -26.56 9.44
C ARG A 90 56.02 -26.36 9.37
N ASP A 91 56.48 -25.12 9.38
CA ASP A 91 57.91 -24.81 9.34
C ASP A 91 58.62 -25.30 10.61
N ALA A 92 58.00 -25.10 11.78
CA ALA A 92 58.49 -25.65 13.04
C ALA A 92 58.53 -27.19 13.04
N ALA A 93 57.52 -27.85 12.46
CA ALA A 93 57.48 -29.31 12.36
C ALA A 93 58.55 -29.87 11.41
N LYS A 94 58.86 -29.19 10.30
CA LYS A 94 59.96 -29.56 9.40
C LYS A 94 61.32 -29.51 10.09
N LYS A 95 61.55 -28.46 10.91
CA LYS A 95 62.82 -28.29 11.65
C LYS A 95 62.95 -29.28 12.81
N ARG A 96 61.92 -29.41 13.66
CA ARG A 96 61.99 -30.19 14.90
C ARG A 96 61.73 -31.69 14.71
N LYS A 97 61.09 -32.09 13.61
CA LYS A 97 60.71 -33.49 13.27
C LYS A 97 60.01 -34.29 14.39
N SER A 98 59.51 -33.64 15.44
CA SER A 98 58.96 -34.31 16.63
C SER A 98 57.49 -34.68 16.48
N ALA A 99 57.06 -35.73 17.18
CA ALA A 99 55.65 -36.14 17.24
C ALA A 99 54.74 -35.02 17.76
N ALA A 100 55.21 -34.24 18.75
CA ALA A 100 54.48 -33.06 19.26
C ALA A 100 54.26 -32.00 18.17
N ALA A 101 55.27 -31.73 17.33
CA ALA A 101 55.14 -30.77 16.24
C ALA A 101 54.18 -31.27 15.14
N LYS A 102 54.21 -32.56 14.80
CA LYS A 102 53.24 -33.18 13.87
C LYS A 102 51.80 -33.10 14.42
N LYS A 103 51.59 -33.38 15.71
CA LYS A 103 50.27 -33.21 16.37
C LYS A 103 49.82 -31.74 16.33
N ALA A 104 50.71 -30.76 16.54
CA ALA A 104 50.36 -29.34 16.47
C ALA A 104 49.94 -28.88 15.05
N VAL A 105 50.57 -29.41 13.99
CA VAL A 105 50.17 -29.18 12.59
C VAL A 105 48.77 -29.73 12.33
N SER A 106 48.47 -30.96 12.77
CA SER A 106 47.14 -31.56 12.57
C SER A 106 46.01 -30.72 13.20
N LYS A 107 46.22 -30.22 14.43
CA LYS A 107 45.29 -29.30 15.10
C LYS A 107 45.12 -27.98 14.33
N ALA A 108 46.20 -27.45 13.75
CA ALA A 108 46.14 -26.23 12.96
C ALA A 108 45.44 -26.41 11.60
N VAL A 109 45.57 -27.57 10.97
CA VAL A 109 44.81 -27.91 9.76
C VAL A 109 43.31 -27.96 10.06
N ALA A 110 42.93 -28.59 11.18
CA ALA A 110 41.53 -28.61 11.63
C ALA A 110 40.98 -27.19 11.90
N ALA A 111 41.79 -26.32 12.54
CA ALA A 111 41.41 -24.92 12.76
C ALA A 111 41.25 -24.13 11.44
N LYS A 112 42.13 -24.34 10.45
CA LYS A 112 42.00 -23.75 9.12
C LYS A 112 40.72 -24.22 8.42
N LYS A 113 40.40 -25.52 8.49
CA LYS A 113 39.16 -26.07 7.90
C LYS A 113 37.92 -25.42 8.52
N LYS A 114 37.84 -25.37 9.86
CA LYS A 114 36.74 -24.70 10.57
C LYS A 114 36.60 -23.22 10.19
N ALA A 115 37.71 -22.51 10.05
CA ALA A 115 37.69 -21.10 9.64
C ALA A 115 37.23 -20.92 8.18
N ALA A 116 37.64 -21.82 7.28
CA ALA A 116 37.19 -21.79 5.89
C ALA A 116 35.68 -22.09 5.75
N ASP A 117 35.17 -23.06 6.52
CA ASP A 117 33.74 -23.37 6.56
C ASP A 117 32.93 -22.17 7.08
N ALA A 118 33.44 -21.47 8.09
CA ALA A 118 32.83 -20.23 8.60
C ALA A 118 32.83 -19.10 7.55
N VAL A 119 33.90 -18.94 6.76
CA VAL A 119 33.95 -17.98 5.65
C VAL A 119 32.93 -18.33 4.57
N LYS A 120 32.81 -19.62 4.21
CA LYS A 120 31.82 -20.07 3.20
C LYS A 120 30.40 -19.77 3.67
N ALA A 121 30.06 -20.11 4.91
CA ALA A 121 28.75 -19.80 5.50
C ALA A 121 28.48 -18.28 5.57
N ALA A 122 29.47 -17.50 5.99
CA ALA A 122 29.35 -16.03 6.04
C ALA A 122 29.18 -15.41 4.65
N ARG A 123 29.79 -16.00 3.62
CA ARG A 123 29.68 -15.52 2.22
C ARG A 123 28.29 -15.75 1.66
N GLU A 124 27.72 -16.93 1.87
CA GLU A 124 26.33 -17.22 1.47
C GLU A 124 25.34 -16.31 2.21
N ALA A 125 25.53 -16.10 3.52
CA ALA A 125 24.71 -15.18 4.31
C ALA A 125 24.83 -13.73 3.81
N ALA A 126 26.03 -13.25 3.48
CA ALA A 126 26.24 -11.92 2.92
C ALA A 126 25.60 -11.77 1.54
N LYS A 127 25.71 -12.79 0.68
CA LYS A 127 25.08 -12.79 -0.65
C LYS A 127 23.56 -12.71 -0.54
N SER A 128 22.95 -13.59 0.27
CA SER A 128 21.51 -13.58 0.52
C SER A 128 21.02 -12.25 1.10
N ALA A 129 21.72 -11.69 2.08
CA ALA A 129 21.35 -10.40 2.68
C ALA A 129 21.46 -9.24 1.67
N LYS A 130 22.48 -9.26 0.79
CA LYS A 130 22.67 -8.26 -0.26
C LYS A 130 21.59 -8.34 -1.34
N ASP A 131 21.20 -9.54 -1.73
CA ASP A 131 20.12 -9.74 -2.70
C ASP A 131 18.77 -9.31 -2.10
N ASN A 132 18.51 -9.59 -0.82
CA ASN A 132 17.32 -9.09 -0.13
C ASN A 132 17.28 -7.56 -0.04
N ALA A 133 18.43 -6.92 0.22
CA ALA A 133 18.54 -5.46 0.23
C ALA A 133 18.26 -4.85 -1.16
N LYS A 134 18.79 -5.45 -2.23
CA LYS A 134 18.51 -5.03 -3.62
C LYS A 134 17.03 -5.15 -3.97
N THR A 135 16.42 -6.30 -3.68
CA THR A 135 14.99 -6.54 -3.95
C THR A 135 14.11 -5.55 -3.19
N SER A 136 14.40 -5.34 -1.90
CA SER A 136 13.67 -4.37 -1.09
C SER A 136 13.80 -2.94 -1.63
N GLY A 137 15.00 -2.54 -2.08
CA GLY A 137 15.22 -1.25 -2.73
C GLY A 137 14.45 -1.10 -4.05
N ALA A 138 14.37 -2.17 -4.85
CA ALA A 138 13.59 -2.19 -6.08
C ALA A 138 12.08 -2.03 -5.79
N THR A 139 11.57 -2.65 -4.72
CA THR A 139 10.18 -2.47 -4.27
C THR A 139 9.88 -1.02 -3.91
N VAL A 140 10.77 -0.34 -3.16
CA VAL A 140 10.60 1.09 -2.83
C VAL A 140 10.55 1.94 -4.11
N LYS A 141 11.45 1.70 -5.06
CA LYS A 141 11.48 2.43 -6.34
C LYS A 141 10.19 2.22 -7.15
N SER A 142 9.66 0.99 -7.16
CA SER A 142 8.39 0.67 -7.82
C SER A 142 7.22 1.42 -7.20
N ILE A 143 7.09 1.39 -5.86
CA ILE A 143 6.03 2.10 -5.14
C ILE A 143 6.10 3.61 -5.39
N LYS A 144 7.31 4.19 -5.39
CA LYS A 144 7.52 5.61 -5.68
C LYS A 144 7.08 6.00 -7.10
N SER A 145 7.33 5.13 -8.08
CA SER A 145 6.88 5.32 -9.46
C SER A 145 5.34 5.31 -9.58
N VAL A 146 4.69 4.34 -8.92
CA VAL A 146 3.22 4.28 -8.87
C VAL A 146 2.63 5.51 -8.18
N ALA A 147 3.21 5.92 -7.05
CA ALA A 147 2.78 7.12 -6.33
C ALA A 147 2.84 8.37 -7.23
N SER A 148 3.94 8.57 -7.97
CA SER A 148 4.07 9.71 -8.89
C SER A 148 3.01 9.71 -10.01
N LYS A 149 2.67 8.53 -10.56
CA LYS A 149 1.59 8.42 -11.57
C LYS A 149 0.22 8.76 -10.97
N MET A 150 -0.04 8.32 -9.73
CA MET A 150 -1.27 8.64 -9.01
C MET A 150 -1.38 10.13 -8.69
N ASP A 151 -0.29 10.78 -8.30
CA ASP A 151 -0.28 12.22 -8.03
C ASP A 151 -0.59 13.03 -9.28
N LYS A 152 -0.01 12.66 -10.43
CA LYS A 152 -0.33 13.29 -11.73
C LYS A 152 -1.80 13.11 -12.12
N ALA A 153 -2.35 11.92 -11.91
CA ALA A 153 -3.76 11.65 -12.17
C ALA A 153 -4.68 12.46 -11.25
N ALA A 154 -4.34 12.54 -9.95
CA ALA A 154 -5.06 13.32 -8.97
C ALA A 154 -5.04 14.82 -9.29
N ALA A 155 -3.90 15.36 -9.74
CA ALA A 155 -3.80 16.76 -10.18
C ALA A 155 -4.69 17.07 -11.38
N LYS A 156 -4.71 16.19 -12.40
CA LYS A 156 -5.61 16.32 -13.56
C LYS A 156 -7.09 16.28 -13.15
N ALA A 157 -7.45 15.35 -12.27
CA ALA A 157 -8.81 15.24 -11.75
C ALA A 157 -9.22 16.48 -10.94
N ALA A 158 -8.32 16.99 -10.08
CA ALA A 158 -8.55 18.21 -9.30
C ALA A 158 -8.78 19.43 -10.22
N ALA A 159 -7.98 19.57 -11.27
CA ALA A 159 -8.15 20.64 -12.25
C ALA A 159 -9.49 20.53 -13.01
N ALA A 160 -9.92 19.31 -13.37
CA ALA A 160 -11.21 19.08 -14.01
C ALA A 160 -12.39 19.41 -13.07
N VAL A 161 -12.31 19.01 -11.80
CA VAL A 161 -13.30 19.34 -10.77
C VAL A 161 -13.37 20.84 -10.53
N ALA A 162 -12.24 21.53 -10.45
CA ALA A 162 -12.20 22.99 -10.30
C ALA A 162 -12.87 23.71 -11.47
N LYS A 163 -12.58 23.29 -12.72
CA LYS A 163 -13.24 23.84 -13.91
C LYS A 163 -14.75 23.58 -13.91
N PHE A 164 -15.17 22.39 -13.49
CA PHE A 164 -16.59 22.05 -13.39
C PHE A 164 -17.30 22.90 -12.33
N ARG A 165 -16.70 23.07 -11.15
CA ARG A 165 -17.21 23.95 -10.08
C ARG A 165 -17.34 25.39 -10.55
N ALA A 166 -16.31 25.94 -11.18
CA ALA A 166 -16.35 27.29 -11.72
C ALA A 166 -17.49 27.48 -12.74
N LYS A 167 -17.77 26.48 -13.60
CA LYS A 167 -18.92 26.52 -14.51
C LYS A 167 -20.26 26.49 -13.76
N GLN A 168 -20.38 25.66 -12.73
CA GLN A 168 -21.60 25.61 -11.90
C GLN A 168 -21.82 26.94 -11.17
N ASP A 169 -20.79 27.50 -10.55
CA ASP A 169 -20.86 28.76 -9.82
C ASP A 169 -21.24 29.92 -10.77
N ALA A 170 -20.68 29.95 -11.98
CA ALA A 170 -21.08 30.93 -13.00
C ALA A 170 -22.54 30.76 -13.47
N GLN A 171 -23.05 29.53 -13.55
CA GLN A 171 -24.47 29.29 -13.86
C GLN A 171 -25.38 29.70 -12.72
N LEU A 172 -25.00 29.41 -11.47
CA LEU A 172 -25.74 29.85 -10.28
C LEU A 172 -25.82 31.37 -10.21
N ALA A 173 -24.70 32.08 -10.38
CA ALA A 173 -24.67 33.54 -10.41
C ALA A 173 -25.59 34.13 -11.49
N LYS A 174 -25.65 33.52 -12.68
CA LYS A 174 -26.59 33.94 -13.75
C LYS A 174 -28.05 33.74 -13.36
N LEU A 175 -28.38 32.65 -12.67
CA LEU A 175 -29.74 32.40 -12.20
C LEU A 175 -30.12 33.35 -11.08
N GLU A 176 -29.22 33.58 -10.12
CA GLU A 176 -29.40 34.56 -9.05
C GLU A 176 -29.62 35.97 -9.61
N ALA A 177 -28.80 36.39 -10.59
CA ALA A 177 -29.00 37.68 -11.26
C ALA A 177 -30.36 37.77 -11.98
N LYS A 178 -30.83 36.68 -12.61
CA LYS A 178 -32.17 36.64 -13.22
C LYS A 178 -33.28 36.72 -12.17
N LEU A 179 -33.12 36.07 -11.02
CA LEU A 179 -34.08 36.12 -9.92
C LEU A 179 -34.12 37.51 -9.27
N VAL A 180 -32.96 38.13 -9.05
CA VAL A 180 -32.87 39.52 -8.55
C VAL A 180 -33.52 40.48 -9.55
N LYS A 181 -33.26 40.33 -10.85
CA LYS A 181 -33.89 41.16 -11.90
C LYS A 181 -35.39 40.92 -12.02
N ALA A 182 -35.87 39.70 -11.76
CA ALA A 182 -37.30 39.38 -11.73
C ALA A 182 -37.98 39.96 -10.48
N ALA A 183 -37.33 39.91 -9.32
CA ALA A 183 -37.81 40.50 -8.07
C ALA A 183 -37.79 42.05 -8.10
N ALA A 184 -36.85 42.64 -8.83
CA ALA A 184 -36.74 44.09 -9.01
C ALA A 184 -37.75 44.66 -10.02
N LYS A 185 -38.49 43.83 -10.78
CA LYS A 185 -39.57 44.34 -11.65
C LYS A 185 -40.74 44.79 -10.76
N PRO A 186 -41.11 46.07 -10.76
CA PRO A 186 -42.24 46.52 -9.95
C PRO A 186 -43.53 45.87 -10.46
N ALA A 187 -44.22 45.12 -9.59
CA ALA A 187 -45.55 44.55 -9.85
C ALA A 187 -46.63 45.61 -10.17
N LYS A 188 -46.29 46.90 -10.11
CA LYS A 188 -47.19 48.05 -10.22
C LYS A 188 -47.06 48.78 -11.56
N LYS A 189 -47.34 48.13 -12.69
CA LYS A 189 -47.66 48.85 -13.96
C LYS A 189 -48.88 48.33 -14.72
N LYS A 190 -49.77 47.56 -14.09
CA LYS A 190 -51.05 47.16 -14.72
C LYS A 190 -52.21 48.16 -14.49
N LYS A 191 -52.03 49.22 -13.69
CA LYS A 191 -53.11 50.20 -13.40
C LYS A 191 -53.03 51.54 -14.15
N ALA A 192 -51.92 51.87 -14.83
CA ALA A 192 -51.77 53.19 -15.47
C ALA A 192 -52.23 53.27 -16.95
N ARG A 193 -52.25 52.17 -17.71
CA ARG A 193 -52.71 52.20 -19.12
C ARG A 193 -54.23 52.13 -19.31
N ARG A 194 -55.00 51.89 -18.25
CA ARG A 194 -56.47 51.75 -18.33
C ARG A 194 -57.28 53.04 -18.10
N LYS A 195 -56.63 54.17 -17.82
CA LYS A 195 -57.33 55.45 -17.59
C LYS A 195 -57.15 56.52 -18.67
N LYS A 196 -56.39 56.26 -19.73
CA LYS A 196 -56.11 57.26 -20.79
C LYS A 196 -56.85 57.02 -22.12
N LYS A 197 -58.01 56.35 -22.10
CA LYS A 197 -58.80 56.08 -23.32
C LYS A 197 -60.32 56.33 -23.17
N ALA A 198 -60.73 57.27 -22.31
CA ALA A 198 -62.15 57.63 -22.13
C ALA A 198 -62.37 59.13 -21.86
N ALA A 199 -61.71 60.02 -22.62
CA ALA A 199 -62.00 61.46 -22.60
C ALA A 199 -61.80 62.09 -23.98
N ALA A 200 -62.34 61.45 -25.02
CA ALA A 200 -62.39 62.00 -26.38
C ALA A 200 -63.70 61.61 -27.06
N LYS A 201 -64.82 61.84 -26.37
CA LYS A 201 -66.14 61.98 -26.98
C LYS A 201 -66.98 62.91 -26.11
N LYS A 202 -67.41 64.03 -26.71
CA LYS A 202 -68.22 65.15 -26.20
C LYS A 202 -67.46 66.28 -25.50
N ALA A 203 -66.92 67.19 -26.30
CA ALA A 203 -67.31 68.62 -26.36
C ALA A 203 -66.79 69.16 -27.69
#